data_AF-A0A804Q5T8-F1
#
_entry.id   AF-A0A804Q5T8-F1
#
_cell.length_a   1.000
_cell.length_b   1.000
_cell.length_c   1.000
_cell.angle_alpha   90.00
_cell.angle_beta   90.00
_cell.angle_gamma   90.00
#
_symmetry.space_group_name_H-M   'P 1'
#
loop_
_entity.id
_entity.type
_entity.pdbx_description
1 polymer ?
#
loop_
_entity_poly.entity_id
_entity_poly.type
_entity_poly.pdbx_seq_one_letter_code
_entity_poly.pdbx_strand_id
1 'polypeptide(L)'
;MMRDFLSVLAKRVRPNTTAYDNYRRIFVPGGQPPECEAGEPLRVNVLFKHIQRMLSGGSSVIAETGDSWFNYQKLRLPDGCGYEFQMQYGSMGWSVGALLGYAQGAPDKRVIACIGDGSFQVTAQDVSTMLRCEQRSIIFLINNGGYTIEGRCWTTRVATEEELTAAIATATGDDRKDCLCFIEVVAHKDDTSKELLEWGSRVSAANSRPPNLQ
;
A
#
# COMPACT_ATOMS: atom_id res chain seq x y z
N MET A 1 -2.63 -17.30 26.53
CA MET A 1 -3.21 -16.26 27.40
C MET A 1 -4.29 -15.45 26.68
N MET A 2 -3.99 -14.56 25.71
CA MET A 2 -5.04 -13.77 25.04
C MET A 2 -5.98 -14.61 24.15
N ARG A 3 -5.45 -15.55 23.36
CA ARG A 3 -6.26 -16.47 22.54
C ARG A 3 -7.27 -17.23 23.38
N ASP A 4 -6.81 -17.79 24.50
CA ASP A 4 -7.64 -18.61 25.39
C ASP A 4 -8.68 -17.74 26.11
N PHE A 5 -8.27 -16.54 26.55
CA PHE A 5 -9.18 -15.55 27.11
C PHE A 5 -10.32 -15.20 26.14
N LEU A 6 -10.00 -14.86 24.88
CA LEU A 6 -11.01 -14.53 23.86
C LEU A 6 -11.92 -15.73 23.55
N SER A 7 -11.37 -16.94 23.48
CA SER A 7 -12.15 -18.16 23.25
C SER A 7 -13.15 -18.44 24.38
N VAL A 8 -12.74 -18.22 25.63
CA VAL A 8 -13.61 -18.40 26.80
C VAL A 8 -14.64 -17.26 26.89
N LEU A 9 -14.23 -16.02 26.63
CA LEU A 9 -15.11 -14.85 26.64
C LEU A 9 -16.23 -14.98 25.60
N ALA A 10 -15.91 -15.41 24.38
CA ALA A 10 -16.88 -15.60 23.29
C ALA A 10 -18.02 -16.56 23.66
N LYS A 11 -17.77 -17.55 24.53
CA LYS A 11 -18.78 -18.50 25.02
C LYS A 11 -19.68 -17.94 26.12
N ARG A 12 -19.27 -16.85 26.78
CA ARG A 12 -19.93 -16.30 27.97
C ARG A 12 -20.55 -14.92 27.75
N VAL A 13 -20.03 -14.16 26.80
CA VAL A 13 -20.49 -12.80 26.51
C VAL A 13 -21.90 -12.81 25.93
N ARG A 14 -22.76 -11.91 26.40
CA ARG A 14 -24.09 -11.69 25.79
C ARG A 14 -23.93 -10.74 24.61
N PRO A 15 -24.59 -10.99 23.46
CA PRO A 15 -24.56 -10.06 22.34
C PRO A 15 -25.02 -8.65 22.75
N ASN A 16 -24.26 -7.64 22.36
CA ASN A 16 -24.61 -6.23 22.53
C ASN A 16 -24.34 -5.51 21.20
N THR A 17 -25.40 -5.19 20.45
CA THR A 17 -25.31 -4.58 19.13
C THR A 17 -25.33 -3.05 19.16
N THR A 18 -25.49 -2.41 20.33
CA THR A 18 -25.73 -0.95 20.42
C THR A 18 -24.69 -0.12 19.67
N ALA A 19 -23.41 -0.44 19.81
CA ALA A 19 -22.34 0.27 19.10
C ALA A 19 -22.40 0.03 17.58
N TYR A 20 -22.69 -1.20 17.15
CA TYR A 20 -22.81 -1.56 15.74
C TYR A 20 -24.03 -0.90 15.08
N ASP A 21 -25.17 -0.89 15.77
CA ASP A 21 -26.39 -0.26 15.28
C ASP A 21 -26.23 1.27 15.18
N ASN A 22 -25.56 1.89 16.16
CA ASN A 22 -25.22 3.30 16.11
C ASN A 22 -24.29 3.61 14.92
N TYR A 23 -23.24 2.80 14.71
CA TYR A 23 -22.36 2.92 13.55
C TYR A 23 -23.17 2.85 12.25
N ARG A 24 -24.04 1.84 12.09
CA ARG A 24 -24.86 1.68 10.88
C ARG A 24 -25.77 2.87 10.61
N ARG A 25 -26.30 3.52 11.65
CA ARG A 25 -27.17 4.70 11.52
C ARG A 25 -26.43 5.93 11.01
N ILE A 26 -25.17 6.11 11.40
CA ILE A 26 -24.37 7.29 11.06
C ILE A 26 -23.34 7.01 9.94
N PHE A 27 -23.30 5.79 9.43
CA PHE A 27 -22.31 5.38 8.44
C PHE A 27 -22.53 6.14 7.13
N VAL A 28 -21.49 6.84 6.69
CA VAL A 28 -21.42 7.45 5.37
C VAL A 28 -20.41 6.66 4.54
N PRO A 29 -20.80 6.08 3.39
CA PRO A 29 -19.86 5.41 2.50
C PRO A 29 -18.73 6.35 2.06
N GLY A 30 -17.52 5.82 1.95
CA GLY A 30 -16.40 6.58 1.39
C GLY A 30 -16.67 7.00 -0.06
N GLY A 31 -16.24 8.20 -0.43
CA GLY A 31 -16.31 8.67 -1.82
C GLY A 31 -15.36 7.90 -2.73
N GLN A 32 -15.70 7.83 -4.02
CA GLN A 32 -14.77 7.36 -5.04
C GLN A 32 -14.03 8.55 -5.66
N PRO A 33 -12.77 8.37 -6.09
CA PRO A 33 -12.10 9.37 -6.91
C PRO A 33 -12.94 9.66 -8.16
N PRO A 34 -13.10 10.94 -8.56
CA PRO A 34 -13.79 11.27 -9.80
C PRO A 34 -13.03 10.66 -10.99
N GLU A 35 -13.73 10.36 -12.08
CA GLU A 35 -13.11 9.87 -13.31
C GLU A 35 -12.08 10.88 -13.82
N CYS A 36 -10.93 10.40 -14.28
CA CYS A 36 -9.95 11.25 -14.96
C CYS A 36 -10.40 11.49 -16.40
N GLU A 37 -10.10 12.68 -16.93
CA GLU A 37 -10.15 12.92 -18.37
C GLU A 37 -8.93 12.30 -19.05
N ALA A 38 -9.06 12.01 -20.35
CA ALA A 38 -8.00 11.37 -21.09
C ALA A 38 -6.73 12.24 -21.14
N GLY A 39 -5.59 11.67 -20.73
CA GLY A 39 -4.32 12.39 -20.67
C GLY A 39 -4.13 13.28 -19.44
N GLU A 40 -5.09 13.29 -18.50
CA GLU A 40 -4.92 13.99 -17.22
C GLU A 40 -3.77 13.37 -16.41
N PRO A 41 -2.95 14.18 -15.72
CA PRO A 41 -1.95 13.67 -14.79
C PRO A 41 -2.55 12.69 -13.79
N LEU A 42 -1.89 11.55 -13.62
CA LEU A 42 -2.33 10.50 -12.72
C LEU A 42 -2.37 11.01 -11.28
N ARG A 43 -3.46 10.70 -10.60
CA ARG A 43 -3.68 11.01 -9.18
C ARG A 43 -3.47 9.77 -8.31
N VAL A 44 -2.84 9.95 -7.14
CA VAL A 44 -2.53 8.86 -6.20
C VAL A 44 -3.80 8.14 -5.75
N ASN A 45 -4.89 8.87 -5.51
CA ASN A 45 -6.17 8.23 -5.14
C ASN A 45 -6.74 7.34 -6.26
N VAL A 46 -6.51 7.67 -7.54
CA VAL A 46 -6.88 6.86 -8.71
C VAL A 46 -6.02 5.60 -8.78
N LEU A 47 -4.71 5.70 -8.50
CA LEU A 47 -3.86 4.52 -8.37
C LEU A 47 -4.44 3.51 -7.36
N PHE A 48 -4.78 3.97 -6.15
CA PHE A 48 -5.30 3.07 -5.11
C PHE A 48 -6.70 2.52 -5.42
N LYS A 49 -7.52 3.25 -6.19
CA LYS A 49 -8.78 2.70 -6.77
C LYS A 49 -8.50 1.49 -7.66
N HIS A 50 -7.42 1.49 -8.44
CA HIS A 50 -7.05 0.35 -9.28
C HIS A 50 -6.39 -0.78 -8.47
N ILE A 51 -5.52 -0.45 -7.52
CA ILE A 51 -4.95 -1.45 -6.60
C ILE A 51 -6.04 -2.21 -5.85
N GLN A 52 -7.07 -1.51 -5.37
CA GLN A 52 -8.23 -2.12 -4.72
C GLN A 52 -8.87 -3.23 -5.57
N ARG A 53 -8.93 -3.05 -6.90
CA ARG A 53 -9.52 -4.02 -7.84
C ARG A 53 -8.60 -5.22 -8.08
N MET A 54 -7.29 -5.08 -7.84
CA MET A 54 -6.31 -6.16 -7.98
C MET A 54 -6.31 -7.10 -6.77
N LEU A 55 -6.84 -6.67 -5.62
CA LEU A 55 -6.75 -7.45 -4.38
C LEU A 55 -7.61 -8.70 -4.43
N SER A 56 -7.06 -9.80 -3.94
CA SER A 56 -7.75 -11.08 -3.75
C SER A 56 -7.28 -11.75 -2.47
N GLY A 57 -7.90 -12.86 -2.08
CA GLY A 57 -7.38 -13.71 -1.00
C GLY A 57 -6.01 -14.33 -1.30
N GLY A 58 -5.56 -14.31 -2.56
CA GLY A 58 -4.20 -14.71 -2.97
C GLY A 58 -3.19 -13.56 -2.97
N SER A 59 -3.59 -12.36 -2.56
CA SER A 59 -2.73 -11.18 -2.55
C SER A 59 -2.18 -10.92 -1.14
N SER A 60 -1.09 -10.17 -1.06
CA SER A 60 -0.65 -9.54 0.19
C SER A 60 -0.11 -8.16 -0.13
N VAL A 61 -0.39 -7.19 0.72
CA VAL A 61 0.05 -5.81 0.51
C VAL A 61 1.05 -5.36 1.55
N ILE A 62 2.08 -4.61 1.13
CA ILE A 62 3.09 -4.02 2.00
C ILE A 62 3.01 -2.50 1.87
N ALA A 63 2.61 -1.84 2.95
CA ALA A 63 2.42 -0.39 3.00
C ALA A 63 3.67 0.30 3.55
N GLU A 64 4.52 0.83 2.65
CA GLU A 64 5.71 1.62 3.02
C GLU A 64 5.36 2.85 3.87
N THR A 65 6.30 3.25 4.72
CA THR A 65 6.28 4.51 5.46
C THR A 65 6.14 5.69 4.50
N GLY A 66 5.13 6.53 4.74
CA GLY A 66 4.78 7.67 3.91
C GLY A 66 3.28 7.70 3.58
N ASP A 67 2.91 8.33 2.47
CA ASP A 67 1.50 8.43 2.06
C ASP A 67 0.88 7.04 1.75
N SER A 68 1.71 6.05 1.45
CA SER A 68 1.30 4.65 1.32
C SER A 68 0.53 4.15 2.55
N TRP A 69 0.92 4.49 3.78
CA TRP A 69 0.17 4.09 4.99
C TRP A 69 -1.30 4.52 4.94
N PHE A 70 -1.54 5.77 4.57
CA PHE A 70 -2.87 6.36 4.58
C PHE A 70 -3.73 5.87 3.42
N ASN A 71 -3.11 5.65 2.26
CA ASN A 71 -3.83 5.12 1.10
C ASN A 71 -4.14 3.62 1.25
N TYR A 72 -3.20 2.82 1.76
CA TYR A 72 -3.45 1.40 2.05
C TYR A 72 -4.51 1.19 3.13
N GLN A 73 -4.57 2.05 4.14
CA GLN A 73 -5.58 1.99 5.20
C GLN A 73 -7.02 2.15 4.67
N LYS A 74 -7.21 2.72 3.47
CA LYS A 74 -8.53 2.89 2.83
C LYS A 74 -8.98 1.67 2.04
N LEU A 75 -8.10 0.70 1.81
CA LEU A 75 -8.42 -0.49 1.04
C LEU A 75 -9.32 -1.44 1.84
N ARG A 76 -10.29 -2.01 1.13
CA ARG A 76 -11.12 -3.12 1.61
C ARG A 76 -10.42 -4.42 1.26
N LEU A 77 -9.92 -5.10 2.27
CA LEU A 77 -9.15 -6.33 2.10
C LEU A 77 -10.10 -7.53 1.94
N PRO A 78 -9.97 -8.32 0.87
CA PRO A 78 -10.65 -9.61 0.77
C PRO A 78 -10.16 -10.58 1.84
N ASP A 79 -11.00 -11.55 2.20
CA ASP A 79 -10.61 -12.61 3.12
C ASP A 79 -9.34 -13.33 2.64
N GLY A 80 -8.36 -13.46 3.54
CA GLY A 80 -7.06 -14.07 3.25
C GLY A 80 -6.03 -13.11 2.63
N CYS A 81 -6.39 -11.88 2.28
CA CYS A 81 -5.42 -10.88 1.83
C CYS A 81 -4.50 -10.47 2.99
N GLY A 82 -3.19 -10.63 2.83
CA GLY A 82 -2.20 -10.16 3.81
C GLY A 82 -2.08 -8.64 3.80
N TYR A 83 -1.74 -8.04 4.94
CA TYR A 83 -1.51 -6.60 5.08
C TYR A 83 -0.37 -6.36 6.07
N GLU A 84 0.74 -5.80 5.58
CA GLU A 84 1.93 -5.55 6.37
C GLU A 84 2.29 -4.06 6.38
N PHE A 85 2.67 -3.57 7.56
CA PHE A 85 3.01 -2.18 7.81
C PHE A 85 3.93 -2.09 9.04
N GLN A 86 4.88 -1.16 9.02
CA GLN A 86 5.90 -1.02 10.07
C GLN A 86 5.71 0.25 10.91
N MET A 87 4.49 0.54 11.37
CA MET A 87 4.15 1.84 11.96
C MET A 87 4.89 2.17 13.27
N GLN A 88 5.28 1.15 14.04
CA GLN A 88 5.96 1.36 15.32
C GLN A 88 7.44 1.74 15.16
N TYR A 89 8.13 1.15 14.17
CA TYR A 89 9.55 1.44 13.92
C TYR A 89 9.71 2.56 12.89
N GLY A 90 8.85 2.59 11.86
CA GLY A 90 8.74 3.71 10.92
C GLY A 90 9.98 3.95 10.08
N SER A 91 10.75 2.91 9.74
CA SER A 91 11.93 3.05 8.89
C SER A 91 11.52 3.14 7.43
N MET A 92 11.92 4.23 6.77
CA MET A 92 11.84 4.30 5.31
C MET A 92 12.72 3.23 4.67
N GLY A 93 12.26 2.65 3.57
CA GLY A 93 12.95 1.61 2.82
C GLY A 93 12.82 0.20 3.38
N TRP A 94 12.17 0.01 4.53
CA TRP A 94 11.91 -1.32 5.09
C TRP A 94 11.11 -2.20 4.11
N SER A 95 10.21 -1.60 3.32
CA SER A 95 9.26 -2.36 2.50
C SER A 95 9.95 -3.19 1.41
N VAL A 96 11.11 -2.76 0.88
CA VAL A 96 11.82 -3.49 -0.17
C VAL A 96 12.36 -4.81 0.39
N GLY A 97 13.08 -4.77 1.51
CA GLY A 97 13.58 -5.97 2.18
C GLY A 97 12.45 -6.85 2.74
N ALA A 98 11.38 -6.22 3.24
CA ALA A 98 10.18 -6.94 3.68
C ALA A 98 9.51 -7.68 2.53
N LEU A 99 9.38 -7.06 1.36
CA LEU A 99 8.81 -7.68 0.15
C LEU A 99 9.66 -8.88 -0.29
N LEU A 100 10.98 -8.75 -0.29
CA LEU A 100 11.90 -9.85 -0.58
C LEU A 100 11.63 -11.04 0.36
N GLY A 101 11.62 -10.81 1.67
CA GLY A 101 11.40 -11.86 2.66
C GLY A 101 10.01 -12.47 2.59
N TYR A 102 8.98 -11.63 2.48
CA TYR A 102 7.58 -12.06 2.47
C TYR A 102 7.27 -12.95 1.28
N ALA A 103 7.70 -12.56 0.08
CA ALA A 103 7.46 -13.34 -1.14
C ALA A 103 8.18 -14.69 -1.13
N GLN A 104 9.27 -14.85 -0.37
CA GLN A 104 9.89 -16.17 -0.15
C GLN A 104 9.14 -17.00 0.90
N GLY A 105 8.63 -16.37 1.95
CA GLY A 105 7.90 -17.05 3.02
C GLY A 105 6.46 -17.45 2.64
N ALA A 106 5.85 -16.74 1.71
CA ALA A 106 4.49 -16.95 1.23
C ALA A 106 4.46 -17.04 -0.31
N PRO A 107 5.06 -18.08 -0.92
CA PRO A 107 5.21 -18.18 -2.37
C PRO A 107 3.85 -18.32 -3.10
N ASP A 108 2.80 -18.75 -2.40
CA ASP A 108 1.42 -18.81 -2.90
C ASP A 108 0.77 -17.43 -3.02
N LYS A 109 1.30 -16.42 -2.35
CA LYS A 109 0.79 -15.05 -2.38
C LYS A 109 1.47 -14.22 -3.47
N ARG A 110 0.69 -13.37 -4.14
CA ARG A 110 1.24 -12.28 -4.96
C ARG A 110 1.36 -11.03 -4.11
N VAL A 111 2.60 -10.65 -3.80
CA VAL A 111 2.90 -9.51 -2.93
C VAL A 111 2.89 -8.22 -3.75
N ILE A 112 2.18 -7.21 -3.27
CA ILE A 112 2.06 -5.88 -3.88
C ILE A 112 2.59 -4.84 -2.91
N ALA A 113 3.42 -3.91 -3.36
CA ALA A 113 3.86 -2.78 -2.55
C ALA A 113 3.73 -1.46 -3.31
N CYS A 114 3.35 -0.40 -2.61
CA CYS A 114 3.58 0.97 -3.08
C CYS A 114 4.68 1.60 -2.26
N ILE A 115 5.77 1.96 -2.92
CA ILE A 115 7.00 2.43 -2.29
C ILE A 115 7.27 3.82 -2.85
N GLY A 116 7.42 4.82 -1.98
CA GLY A 116 7.89 6.14 -2.41
C GLY A 116 9.33 6.06 -2.93
N ASP A 117 9.66 6.86 -3.93
CA ASP A 117 11.01 6.95 -4.50
C ASP A 117 12.11 7.16 -3.44
N GLY A 118 11.89 8.06 -2.48
CA GLY A 118 12.83 8.31 -1.37
C GLY A 118 13.05 7.07 -0.50
N SER A 119 12.00 6.32 -0.17
CA SER A 119 12.11 5.06 0.57
C SER A 119 12.82 3.98 -0.25
N PHE A 120 12.49 3.89 -1.54
CA PHE A 120 13.06 2.88 -2.43
C PHE A 120 14.58 3.02 -2.57
N GLN A 121 15.10 4.25 -2.65
CA GLN A 121 16.55 4.50 -2.79
C GLN A 121 17.39 3.97 -1.62
N VAL A 122 16.81 3.83 -0.43
CA VAL A 122 17.54 3.35 0.76
C VAL A 122 17.90 1.86 0.65
N THR A 123 17.09 1.08 -0.07
CA THR A 123 17.17 -0.40 -0.05
C THR A 123 16.98 -1.04 -1.43
N ALA A 124 17.10 -0.27 -2.51
CA ALA A 124 16.88 -0.71 -3.89
C ALA A 124 17.69 -1.96 -4.29
N GLN A 125 18.87 -2.19 -3.69
CA GLN A 125 19.74 -3.34 -3.99
C GLN A 125 19.07 -4.69 -3.79
N ASP A 126 18.06 -4.79 -2.91
CA ASP A 126 17.36 -6.05 -2.64
C ASP A 126 16.56 -6.54 -3.86
N VAL A 127 16.22 -5.64 -4.79
CA VAL A 127 15.59 -6.00 -6.08
C VAL A 127 16.46 -6.96 -6.88
N SER A 128 17.79 -6.85 -6.80
CA SER A 128 18.70 -7.81 -7.44
C SER A 128 18.49 -9.23 -6.91
N THR A 129 18.27 -9.36 -5.60
CA THR A 129 17.99 -10.66 -4.98
C THR A 129 16.59 -11.15 -5.33
N MET A 130 15.59 -10.27 -5.41
CA MET A 130 14.24 -10.64 -5.86
C MET A 130 14.26 -11.23 -7.27
N LEU A 131 15.02 -10.61 -8.18
CA LEU A 131 15.24 -11.11 -9.54
C LEU A 131 15.92 -12.48 -9.54
N ARG A 132 16.97 -12.65 -8.73
CA ARG A 132 17.68 -13.93 -8.59
C ARG A 132 16.78 -15.04 -8.04
N CYS A 133 15.84 -14.69 -7.17
CA CYS A 133 14.87 -15.60 -6.56
C CYS A 133 13.60 -15.79 -7.42
N GLU A 134 13.56 -15.26 -8.64
CA GLU A 134 12.42 -15.37 -9.56
C GLU A 134 11.08 -14.95 -8.91
N GLN A 135 11.12 -13.89 -8.10
CA GLN A 135 9.92 -13.38 -7.46
C GLN A 135 8.94 -12.79 -8.46
N ARG A 136 7.65 -12.83 -8.09
CA ARG A 136 6.51 -12.38 -8.93
C ARG A 136 5.72 -11.22 -8.34
N SER A 137 6.35 -10.48 -7.43
CA SER A 137 5.76 -9.32 -6.77
C SER A 137 5.44 -8.19 -7.75
N ILE A 138 4.54 -7.28 -7.35
CA ILE A 138 4.24 -6.06 -8.09
C ILE A 138 4.68 -4.88 -7.23
N ILE A 139 5.60 -4.07 -7.74
CA ILE A 139 6.09 -2.87 -7.08
C ILE A 139 5.57 -1.65 -7.84
N PHE A 140 4.72 -0.87 -7.20
CA PHE A 140 4.39 0.48 -7.62
C PHE A 140 5.39 1.44 -6.99
N LEU A 141 6.31 1.97 -7.78
CA LEU A 141 7.23 3.01 -7.34
C LEU A 141 6.56 4.36 -7.55
N ILE A 142 6.18 5.04 -6.47
CA ILE A 142 5.62 6.39 -6.55
C ILE A 142 6.77 7.36 -6.77
N ASN A 143 6.92 7.81 -8.01
CA ASN A 143 7.95 8.72 -8.43
C ASN A 143 7.40 10.16 -8.48
N ASN A 144 7.79 10.96 -7.48
CA ASN A 144 7.50 12.39 -7.43
C ASN A 144 8.78 13.26 -7.47
N GLY A 145 9.93 12.67 -7.87
CA GLY A 145 11.26 13.31 -7.84
C GLY A 145 12.31 12.82 -8.87
N GLY A 146 11.97 11.88 -9.75
CA GLY A 146 12.66 11.53 -11.01
C GLY A 146 13.72 10.41 -10.96
N TYR A 147 13.34 9.12 -11.08
CA TYR A 147 14.25 8.04 -11.53
C TYR A 147 13.52 6.87 -12.21
N THR A 148 14.07 6.39 -13.32
CA THR A 148 13.64 5.21 -14.09
C THR A 148 14.52 3.99 -13.77
N ILE A 149 13.93 2.80 -13.71
CA ILE A 149 14.66 1.52 -13.56
C ILE A 149 14.65 0.74 -14.87
N GLU A 150 15.83 0.25 -15.29
CA GLU A 150 16.01 -0.69 -16.40
C GLU A 150 16.60 -2.01 -15.88
N GLY A 151 16.02 -3.15 -16.25
CA GLY A 151 16.45 -4.47 -15.77
C GLY A 151 15.73 -5.65 -16.44
N ARG A 152 16.00 -6.88 -15.96
CA ARG A 152 15.35 -8.13 -16.43
C ARG A 152 13.92 -8.32 -15.90
N CYS A 153 13.45 -7.46 -15.00
CA CYS A 153 12.03 -7.38 -14.65
C CYS A 153 11.25 -6.70 -15.77
N TRP A 154 9.93 -6.90 -15.79
CA TRP A 154 9.08 -6.06 -16.60
C TRP A 154 8.95 -4.70 -15.93
N THR A 155 9.35 -3.64 -16.63
CA THR A 155 9.26 -2.26 -16.15
C THR A 155 8.38 -1.44 -17.09
N THR A 156 7.60 -0.53 -16.53
CA THR A 156 6.89 0.49 -17.29
C THR A 156 6.74 1.76 -16.47
N ARG A 157 6.58 2.88 -17.16
CA ARG A 157 6.34 4.19 -16.58
C ARG A 157 4.94 4.64 -16.95
N VAL A 158 4.18 5.12 -15.96
CA VAL A 158 2.79 5.55 -16.13
C VAL A 158 2.62 6.93 -15.52
N ALA A 159 2.00 7.83 -16.29
CA ALA A 159 1.70 9.20 -15.92
C ALA A 159 0.21 9.55 -16.10
N THR A 160 -0.60 8.66 -16.67
CA THR A 160 -2.05 8.81 -16.83
C THR A 160 -2.82 7.57 -16.35
N GLU A 161 -4.15 7.68 -16.20
CA GLU A 161 -5.01 6.54 -15.79
C GLU A 161 -5.04 5.43 -16.86
N GLU A 162 -4.98 5.77 -18.15
CA GLU A 162 -4.95 4.79 -19.24
C GLU A 162 -3.68 3.96 -19.22
N GLU A 163 -2.53 4.63 -19.07
CA GLU A 163 -1.23 3.99 -18.97
C GLU A 163 -1.18 3.06 -17.75
N LEU A 164 -1.69 3.53 -16.60
CA LEU A 164 -1.80 2.70 -15.40
C LEU A 164 -2.69 1.47 -15.63
N THR A 165 -3.84 1.66 -16.27
CA THR A 165 -4.77 0.56 -16.54
C THR A 165 -4.14 -0.50 -17.44
N ALA A 166 -3.44 -0.07 -18.51
CA ALA A 166 -2.71 -0.96 -19.41
C ALA A 166 -1.55 -1.67 -18.70
N ALA A 167 -0.83 -0.95 -17.83
CA ALA A 167 0.26 -1.50 -17.03
C ALA A 167 -0.24 -2.58 -16.05
N ILE A 168 -1.34 -2.33 -15.35
CA ILE A 168 -1.95 -3.29 -14.44
C ILE A 168 -2.45 -4.51 -15.20
N ALA A 169 -3.13 -4.33 -16.33
CA ALA A 169 -3.59 -5.44 -17.16
C ALA A 169 -2.42 -6.32 -17.62
N THR A 170 -1.30 -5.70 -17.99
CA THR A 170 -0.08 -6.42 -18.37
C THR A 170 0.51 -7.17 -17.17
N ALA A 171 0.71 -6.49 -16.03
CA ALA A 171 1.32 -7.08 -14.83
C ALA A 171 0.48 -8.22 -14.22
N THR A 172 -0.84 -8.13 -14.32
CA THR A 172 -1.78 -9.13 -13.80
C THR A 172 -2.15 -10.23 -14.81
N GLY A 173 -1.84 -10.02 -16.09
CA GLY A 173 -2.10 -10.97 -17.16
C GLY A 173 -1.24 -12.23 -17.10
N ASP A 174 -1.66 -13.27 -17.83
CA ASP A 174 -1.00 -14.56 -17.87
C ASP A 174 0.46 -14.50 -18.31
N ASP A 175 0.81 -13.54 -19.18
CA ASP A 175 2.17 -13.34 -19.69
C ASP A 175 3.16 -12.85 -18.63
N ARG A 176 2.67 -12.26 -17.53
CA ARG A 176 3.50 -11.62 -16.50
C ARG A 176 3.16 -12.06 -15.08
N LYS A 177 2.28 -13.05 -14.91
CA LYS A 177 1.89 -13.55 -13.57
C LYS A 177 3.05 -14.15 -12.78
N ASP A 178 4.07 -14.63 -13.49
CA ASP A 178 5.25 -15.29 -12.92
C ASP A 178 6.53 -14.44 -13.04
N CYS A 179 6.38 -13.12 -13.22
CA CYS A 179 7.53 -12.20 -13.22
C CYS A 179 7.39 -11.05 -12.23
N LEU A 180 8.53 -10.54 -11.77
CA LEU A 180 8.61 -9.29 -11.02
C LEU A 180 8.19 -8.13 -11.93
N CYS A 181 7.18 -7.38 -11.50
CA CYS A 181 6.66 -6.23 -12.22
C CYS A 181 6.99 -4.94 -11.47
N PHE A 182 7.53 -3.98 -12.20
CA PHE A 182 7.85 -2.65 -11.70
C PHE A 182 7.06 -1.60 -12.47
N ILE A 183 6.20 -0.85 -11.78
CA ILE A 183 5.39 0.21 -12.37
C ILE A 183 5.83 1.52 -11.72
N GLU A 184 6.58 2.32 -12.45
CA GLU A 184 6.93 3.68 -12.05
C GLU A 184 5.72 4.59 -12.27
N VAL A 185 5.11 5.01 -11.16
CA VAL A 185 3.92 5.87 -11.13
C VAL A 185 4.38 7.31 -10.97
N VAL A 186 4.23 8.12 -12.02
CA VAL A 186 4.50 9.54 -11.98
C VAL A 186 3.29 10.26 -11.40
N ALA A 187 3.46 10.89 -10.23
CA ALA A 187 2.42 11.68 -9.58
C ALA A 187 2.99 13.05 -9.18
N HIS A 188 2.10 14.05 -9.05
CA HIS A 188 2.52 15.38 -8.61
C HIS A 188 3.01 15.34 -7.15
N LYS A 189 4.06 16.10 -6.83
CA LYS A 189 4.69 16.11 -5.50
C LYS A 189 3.73 16.47 -4.35
N ASP A 190 2.72 17.30 -4.65
CA ASP A 190 1.73 17.75 -3.66
C ASP A 190 0.43 16.92 -3.72
N ASP A 191 0.34 15.93 -4.60
CA ASP A 191 -0.80 15.00 -4.64
C ASP A 191 -0.61 13.90 -3.59
N THR A 192 -1.08 14.19 -2.38
CA THR A 192 -0.98 13.32 -1.22
C THR A 192 -2.32 13.22 -0.51
N SER A 193 -2.52 12.16 0.28
CA SER A 193 -3.76 12.00 1.04
C SER A 193 -3.99 13.15 2.04
N LYS A 194 -5.27 13.53 2.18
CA LYS A 194 -5.71 14.51 3.19
C LYS A 194 -5.35 14.05 4.60
N GLU A 195 -5.45 12.75 4.85
CA GLU A 195 -5.17 12.12 6.14
C GLU A 195 -3.70 12.26 6.51
N LEU A 196 -2.76 12.15 5.55
CA LEU A 196 -1.35 12.44 5.81
C LEU A 196 -1.15 13.89 6.27
N LEU A 197 -1.79 14.85 5.61
CA LEU A 197 -1.68 16.27 5.96
C LEU A 197 -2.23 16.55 7.36
N GLU A 198 -3.43 16.04 7.65
CA GLU A 198 -4.06 16.21 8.97
C GLU A 198 -3.26 15.51 10.07
N TRP A 199 -2.86 14.27 9.86
CA TRP A 199 -2.07 13.50 10.83
C TRP A 199 -0.69 14.13 11.04
N GLY A 200 0.01 14.49 9.97
CA GLY A 200 1.34 15.09 10.00
C GLY A 200 1.37 16.40 10.77
N SER A 201 0.32 17.23 10.62
CA SER A 201 0.20 18.47 11.40
C SER A 201 0.10 18.22 12.91
N ARG A 202 -0.68 17.20 13.32
CA ARG A 202 -0.85 16.83 14.74
C ARG A 202 0.44 16.25 15.33
N VAL A 203 1.12 15.40 14.57
CA VAL A 203 2.41 14.82 14.99
C VAL A 203 3.47 15.91 15.14
N SER A 204 3.55 16.83 14.18
CA SER A 204 4.47 17.97 14.26
C SER A 204 4.19 18.83 15.50
N ALA A 205 2.94 19.17 15.77
CA ALA A 205 2.55 19.94 16.96
C ALA A 205 2.89 19.22 18.27
N ALA A 206 2.67 17.91 18.34
CA ALA A 206 3.02 17.12 19.52
C ALA A 206 4.54 17.06 19.74
N ASN A 207 5.33 16.88 18.68
CA ASN A 207 6.78 16.76 18.75
C ASN A 207 7.49 18.08 19.05
N SER A 208 6.92 19.20 18.57
CA SER A 208 7.46 20.55 18.75
C SER A 208 6.91 21.29 19.98
N ARG A 209 6.10 20.62 20.82
CA ARG A 209 5.56 21.23 22.04
C ARG A 209 6.70 21.75 22.93
N PRO A 210 6.57 22.95 23.53
CA PRO A 210 7.58 23.47 24.42
C PRO A 210 7.78 22.52 25.62
N PRO A 211 9.00 22.47 26.20
CA PRO A 211 9.22 21.76 27.46
C PRO A 211 8.27 22.28 28.54
N ASN A 212 7.70 21.38 29.35
CA ASN A 212 6.96 21.81 30.53
C ASN A 212 7.96 22.42 31.52
N LEU A 213 7.75 23.69 31.89
CA LEU A 213 8.44 24.32 33.02
C LEU A 213 7.88 23.69 34.30
N GLN A 214 8.54 22.66 34.80
CA GLN A 214 8.32 22.11 36.13
C GLN A 214 9.21 22.82 37.15
#